data_AF-A0A9J6F2Z4-F1
#
_entry.id   AF-A0A9J6F2Z4-F1
#
_cell.length_a   1.000
_cell.length_b   1.000
_cell.length_c   1.000
_cell.angle_alpha   90.00
_cell.angle_beta   90.00
_cell.angle_gamma   90.00
#
_symmetry.space_group_name_H-M   'P 1'
#
loop_
_entity.id
_entity.type
_entity.pdbx_description
1 polymer ?
#
loop_
_entity_poly.entity_id
_entity_poly.type
_entity_poly.pdbx_seq_one_letter_code
_entity_poly.pdbx_strand_id
1 'polypeptide(L)'
;MRRVKEELFAGLVRSPPNMVAEFLSEAVTMEKMLQHRSTLYERQGNTSTARVLTTIGSNTECLRDLIRSIVYARSCKRLPHHHYLRFVQEYERHGVPIWGLTTQNEPTTGFVPGFRWQTLGFSAKSQRDFVKLDLGPALAEAGYGVDKLQLMILDDSRLVLPHWANVVLGDPDAAKYVGGVAVHWYTDNITDPHVLDEVHDSFPNKFILGTEACTGSEKLEEKVLLGSWERAELYAADILQDFNHWVSGWTDWNLALDTEGGPNWVSNFVDSPIIVNASAQEFYKQPMYYALAHFSKALPRGTVRIDSQLQQPSPEPVTNSNSTKLEYAAFKTPDSSLVVIVLNRKRLSAGTVYCRSLRAEGARRKGHRSRELVGKWVWGNHAASAVPDLSRTRKTWLEAGHPPSRLTARRWTGEVFRRRSDVRTVDKKGLCVAALARNTGTLAERF
;
A
#
# COMPACT_ATOMS: atom_id res chain seq x y z
N MET A 1 48.38 -20.58 -10.63
CA MET A 1 47.32 -21.07 -9.71
C MET A 1 46.25 -21.98 -10.37
N ARG A 2 46.50 -22.63 -11.52
CA ARG A 2 45.45 -23.46 -12.17
C ARG A 2 45.10 -24.78 -11.44
N ARG A 3 45.98 -25.32 -10.59
CA ARG A 3 45.72 -26.56 -9.79
C ARG A 3 45.30 -26.32 -8.34
N VAL A 4 45.38 -25.10 -7.83
CA VAL A 4 45.10 -24.79 -6.41
C VAL A 4 43.60 -24.85 -6.11
N LYS A 5 42.76 -24.49 -7.11
CA LYS A 5 41.30 -24.43 -6.97
C LYS A 5 40.65 -25.80 -6.80
N GLU A 6 41.22 -26.85 -7.36
CA GLU A 6 40.64 -28.20 -7.28
C GLU A 6 40.93 -28.84 -5.92
N GLU A 7 42.13 -28.65 -5.37
CA GLU A 7 42.51 -29.20 -4.06
C GLU A 7 41.86 -28.45 -2.88
N LEU A 8 41.79 -27.12 -2.95
CA LEU A 8 41.28 -26.30 -1.84
C LEU A 8 39.77 -26.50 -1.58
N PHE A 9 39.04 -26.90 -2.62
CA PHE A 9 37.59 -27.08 -2.57
C PHE A 9 37.18 -28.54 -2.78
N ALA A 10 38.15 -29.48 -2.80
CA ALA A 10 37.89 -30.88 -3.09
C ALA A 10 36.87 -31.51 -2.13
N GLY A 11 36.96 -31.20 -0.83
CA GLY A 11 36.05 -31.72 0.19
C GLY A 11 34.61 -31.21 0.00
N LEU A 12 34.43 -29.89 -0.16
CA LEU A 12 33.14 -29.27 -0.46
C LEU A 12 32.45 -29.78 -1.74
N VAL A 13 33.23 -30.21 -2.73
CA VAL A 13 32.70 -30.67 -4.02
C VAL A 13 32.43 -32.18 -4.02
N ARG A 14 33.27 -32.98 -3.36
CA ARG A 14 33.12 -34.44 -3.33
C ARG A 14 32.12 -34.91 -2.27
N SER A 15 32.05 -34.21 -1.13
CA SER A 15 31.16 -34.53 -0.01
C SER A 15 30.60 -33.24 0.60
N PRO A 16 29.54 -32.65 0.04
CA PRO A 16 28.98 -31.39 0.53
C PRO A 16 28.42 -31.55 1.94
N PRO A 17 28.76 -30.64 2.88
CA PRO A 17 28.27 -30.71 4.26
C PRO A 17 26.76 -30.43 4.32
N ASN A 18 26.05 -31.24 5.11
CA ASN A 18 24.58 -31.15 5.25
C ASN A 18 24.17 -30.42 6.53
N MET A 19 25.10 -30.22 7.47
CA MET A 19 24.89 -29.48 8.70
C MET A 19 25.85 -28.28 8.81
N VAL A 20 25.41 -27.23 9.51
CA VAL A 20 26.20 -26.00 9.73
C VAL A 20 27.54 -26.30 10.43
N ALA A 21 27.56 -27.24 11.37
CA ALA A 21 28.78 -27.65 12.07
C ALA A 21 29.83 -28.28 11.13
N GLU A 22 29.38 -29.09 10.16
CA GLU A 22 30.27 -29.72 9.17
C GLU A 22 30.82 -28.68 8.20
N PHE A 23 30.00 -27.71 7.80
CA PHE A 23 30.44 -26.60 6.96
C PHE A 23 31.49 -25.72 7.66
N LEU A 24 31.30 -25.43 8.95
CA LEU A 24 32.27 -24.67 9.74
C LEU A 24 33.60 -25.43 9.90
N SER A 25 33.54 -26.76 10.09
CA SER A 25 34.74 -27.60 10.16
C SER A 25 35.54 -27.59 8.86
N GLU A 26 34.87 -27.64 7.71
CA GLU A 26 35.51 -27.59 6.40
C GLU A 26 36.10 -26.21 6.12
N ALA A 27 35.39 -25.13 6.48
CA ALA A 27 35.88 -23.76 6.33
C ALA A 27 37.17 -23.51 7.15
N VAL A 28 37.23 -24.00 8.39
CA VAL A 28 38.44 -23.92 9.23
C VAL A 28 39.60 -24.72 8.63
N THR A 29 39.31 -25.86 8.02
CA THR A 29 40.33 -26.70 7.35
C THR A 29 40.92 -25.99 6.14
N MET A 30 40.07 -25.33 5.34
CA MET A 30 40.51 -24.52 4.20
C MET A 30 41.36 -23.31 4.64
N GLU A 31 40.97 -22.64 5.73
CA GLU A 31 41.73 -21.51 6.29
C GLU A 31 43.13 -21.96 6.73
N LYS A 32 43.24 -23.09 7.43
CA LYS A 32 44.54 -23.67 7.84
C LYS A 32 45.41 -24.05 6.64
N MET A 33 44.83 -24.62 5.58
CA MET A 33 45.57 -24.94 4.35
C MET A 33 46.09 -23.68 3.64
N LEU A 34 45.30 -22.61 3.61
CA LEU A 34 45.71 -21.33 3.04
C LEU A 34 46.83 -20.69 3.86
N GLN A 35 46.73 -20.69 5.19
CA GLN A 35 47.77 -20.17 6.08
C GLN A 35 49.08 -20.96 5.95
N HIS A 36 49.02 -22.29 5.89
CA HIS A 36 50.19 -23.15 5.70
C HIS A 36 50.87 -22.93 4.34
N ARG A 37 50.08 -22.76 3.27
CA ARG A 37 50.64 -22.46 1.94
C ARG A 37 51.23 -21.05 1.87
N SER A 38 50.61 -20.07 2.53
CA SER A 38 51.17 -18.71 2.64
C SER A 38 52.56 -18.72 3.28
N THR A 39 52.74 -19.50 4.35
CA THR A 39 54.05 -19.63 5.03
C THR A 39 55.09 -20.36 4.19
N LEU A 40 54.69 -21.31 3.33
CA LEU A 40 55.60 -21.96 2.37
C LEU A 40 56.06 -21.01 1.26
N TYR A 41 55.18 -20.13 0.77
CA TYR A 41 55.55 -19.11 -0.21
C TYR A 41 56.49 -18.04 0.39
N GLU A 42 56.27 -17.64 1.63
CA GLU A 42 57.17 -16.71 2.34
C GLU A 42 58.55 -17.32 2.61
N ARG A 43 58.62 -18.64 2.90
CA ARG A 43 59.92 -19.35 3.04
C ARG A 43 60.68 -19.52 1.73
N GLN A 44 59.99 -19.61 0.59
CA GLN A 44 60.63 -19.70 -0.73
C GLN A 44 61.08 -18.33 -1.29
N GLY A 45 60.69 -17.22 -0.66
CA GLY A 45 61.08 -15.86 -1.04
C GLY A 45 62.50 -15.44 -0.66
N ASN A 46 63.29 -16.31 -0.01
CA ASN A 46 64.61 -15.96 0.53
C ASN A 46 65.81 -16.62 -0.16
N THR A 47 65.67 -17.11 -1.39
CA THR A 47 66.83 -17.52 -2.20
C THR A 47 66.72 -16.98 -3.62
N SER A 48 67.45 -15.88 -3.84
CA SER A 48 68.01 -15.43 -5.12
C SER A 48 67.11 -15.44 -6.35
N THR A 49 66.34 -14.36 -6.55
CA THR A 49 66.17 -13.73 -7.88
C THR A 49 65.70 -12.28 -7.74
N ALA A 50 66.55 -11.44 -7.16
CA ALA A 50 66.51 -10.01 -7.38
C ALA A 50 66.96 -9.73 -8.83
N ARG A 51 66.10 -9.93 -9.84
CA ARG A 51 66.28 -9.40 -11.21
C ARG A 51 65.13 -9.68 -12.20
N VAL A 52 63.86 -9.67 -11.79
CA VAL A 52 62.72 -9.60 -12.75
C VAL A 52 61.55 -8.78 -12.16
N LEU A 53 61.86 -7.73 -11.39
CA LEU A 53 60.86 -6.85 -10.78
C LEU A 53 60.93 -5.42 -11.34
N THR A 54 61.09 -5.29 -12.66
CA THR A 54 61.01 -4.01 -13.35
C THR A 54 59.97 -3.96 -14.47
N THR A 55 59.09 -4.97 -14.62
CA THR A 55 58.14 -4.97 -15.76
C THR A 55 56.73 -5.46 -15.51
N ILE A 56 56.26 -5.60 -14.26
CA ILE A 56 54.81 -5.69 -13.99
C ILE A 56 54.53 -4.91 -12.71
N GLY A 57 54.08 -3.66 -12.87
CA GLY A 57 53.59 -2.83 -11.78
C GLY A 57 52.40 -3.49 -11.07
N SER A 58 52.40 -3.34 -9.75
CA SER A 58 51.25 -3.29 -8.84
C SER A 58 49.89 -3.69 -9.44
N ASN A 59 49.46 -4.93 -9.22
CA ASN A 59 48.09 -5.35 -9.52
C ASN A 59 47.49 -6.25 -8.42
N THR A 60 47.85 -5.98 -7.16
CA THR A 60 47.20 -6.57 -5.98
C THR A 60 45.76 -6.09 -5.79
N GLU A 61 45.38 -4.93 -6.33
CA GLU A 61 43.98 -4.47 -6.40
C GLU A 61 43.16 -5.33 -7.37
N CYS A 62 43.67 -5.60 -8.57
CA CYS A 62 42.97 -6.41 -9.58
C CYS A 62 42.65 -7.83 -9.09
N LEU A 63 43.55 -8.46 -8.33
CA LEU A 63 43.30 -9.79 -7.76
C LEU A 63 42.28 -9.75 -6.60
N ARG A 64 42.31 -8.71 -5.76
CA ARG A 64 41.31 -8.52 -4.69
C ARG A 64 39.92 -8.25 -5.26
N ASP A 65 39.83 -7.47 -6.32
CA ASP A 65 38.56 -7.17 -6.98
C ASP A 65 38.03 -8.37 -7.77
N LEU A 66 38.92 -9.18 -8.36
CA LEU A 66 38.54 -10.46 -8.94
C LEU A 66 38.03 -11.44 -7.87
N ILE A 67 38.72 -11.56 -6.73
CA ILE A 67 38.27 -12.40 -5.60
C ILE A 67 36.94 -11.88 -5.04
N ARG A 68 36.78 -10.56 -4.85
CA ARG A 68 35.51 -9.95 -4.44
C ARG A 68 34.42 -10.24 -5.46
N SER A 69 34.66 -10.10 -6.76
CA SER A 69 33.67 -10.39 -7.80
C SER A 69 33.25 -11.87 -7.81
N ILE A 70 34.19 -12.79 -7.57
CA ILE A 70 33.92 -14.24 -7.54
C ILE A 70 33.19 -14.63 -6.25
N VAL A 71 33.57 -14.03 -5.11
CA VAL A 71 32.87 -14.22 -3.82
C VAL A 71 31.48 -13.61 -3.89
N TYR A 72 31.34 -12.40 -4.42
CA TYR A 72 30.06 -11.72 -4.66
C TYR A 72 29.18 -12.59 -5.57
N ALA A 73 29.65 -12.97 -6.76
CA ALA A 73 28.89 -13.81 -7.70
C ALA A 73 28.48 -15.19 -7.15
N ARG A 74 29.26 -15.79 -6.22
CA ARG A 74 28.91 -17.07 -5.57
C ARG A 74 28.02 -16.90 -4.34
N SER A 75 28.17 -15.82 -3.57
CA SER A 75 27.31 -15.47 -2.43
C SER A 75 25.95 -14.90 -2.87
N CYS A 76 25.91 -14.24 -4.04
CA CYS A 76 24.75 -13.68 -4.71
C CYS A 76 23.57 -14.66 -4.82
N LYS A 77 23.83 -15.95 -5.08
CA LYS A 77 22.74 -16.97 -5.10
C LYS A 77 22.00 -17.14 -3.76
N ARG A 78 22.46 -16.51 -2.67
CA ARG A 78 21.87 -16.54 -1.33
C ARG A 78 21.57 -15.16 -0.74
N LEU A 79 21.76 -14.06 -1.49
CA LEU A 79 21.48 -12.72 -0.98
C LEU A 79 20.00 -12.35 -1.21
N PRO A 80 19.33 -11.70 -0.25
CA PRO A 80 17.90 -11.37 -0.34
C PRO A 80 17.49 -10.66 -1.64
N HIS A 81 18.30 -9.75 -2.17
CA HIS A 81 18.00 -9.00 -3.40
C HIS A 81 17.87 -9.89 -4.65
N HIS A 82 18.54 -11.05 -4.70
CA HIS A 82 18.37 -11.99 -5.82
C HIS A 82 16.99 -12.64 -5.84
N HIS A 83 16.35 -12.79 -4.68
CA HIS A 83 14.98 -13.28 -4.60
C HIS A 83 14.00 -12.26 -5.18
N TYR A 84 14.19 -10.96 -4.91
CA TYR A 84 13.40 -9.88 -5.52
C TYR A 84 13.51 -9.86 -7.04
N LEU A 85 14.74 -9.90 -7.57
CA LEU A 85 14.96 -9.91 -9.02
C LEU A 85 14.32 -11.13 -9.69
N ARG A 86 14.54 -12.32 -9.14
CA ARG A 86 13.92 -13.55 -9.68
C ARG A 86 12.41 -13.49 -9.63
N PHE A 87 11.83 -12.98 -8.54
CA PHE A 87 10.39 -12.81 -8.42
C PHE A 87 9.83 -11.92 -9.54
N VAL A 88 10.40 -10.73 -9.73
CA VAL A 88 9.97 -9.79 -10.78
C VAL A 88 10.11 -10.42 -12.18
N GLN A 89 11.24 -11.06 -12.46
CA GLN A 89 11.52 -11.66 -13.76
C GLN A 89 10.60 -12.86 -14.07
N GLU A 90 10.33 -13.72 -13.09
CA GLU A 90 9.43 -14.86 -13.31
C GLU A 90 7.98 -14.39 -13.52
N TYR A 91 7.49 -13.40 -12.78
CA TYR A 91 6.16 -12.84 -13.00
C TYR A 91 6.04 -12.18 -14.38
N GLU A 92 7.05 -11.41 -14.80
CA GLU A 92 7.10 -10.85 -16.15
C GLU A 92 7.12 -11.95 -17.23
N ARG A 93 7.86 -13.05 -17.02
CA ARG A 93 7.89 -14.20 -17.94
C ARG A 93 6.52 -14.86 -18.10
N HIS A 94 5.67 -14.76 -17.08
CA HIS A 94 4.29 -15.23 -17.10
C HIS A 94 3.27 -14.15 -17.53
N GLY A 95 3.73 -13.02 -18.08
CA GLY A 95 2.87 -11.96 -18.61
C GLY A 95 2.27 -11.04 -17.54
N VAL A 96 2.80 -11.07 -16.31
CA VAL A 96 2.35 -10.24 -15.19
C VAL A 96 3.45 -9.22 -14.84
N PRO A 97 3.44 -8.02 -15.45
CA PRO A 97 4.42 -6.99 -15.12
C PRO A 97 4.19 -6.45 -13.71
N ILE A 98 5.27 -6.39 -12.92
CA ILE A 98 5.26 -5.84 -11.56
C ILE A 98 5.48 -4.32 -11.64
N TRP A 99 4.48 -3.54 -11.21
CA TRP A 99 4.57 -2.08 -11.18
C TRP A 99 5.50 -1.55 -10.08
N GLY A 100 5.48 -2.20 -8.91
CA GLY A 100 6.26 -1.78 -7.76
C GLY A 100 6.36 -2.88 -6.71
N LEU A 101 7.28 -2.68 -5.77
CA LEU A 101 7.52 -3.58 -4.64
C LEU A 101 7.93 -2.77 -3.42
N THR A 102 7.66 -3.31 -2.23
CA THR A 102 8.17 -2.77 -0.97
C THR A 102 9.43 -3.52 -0.55
N THR A 103 10.31 -2.88 0.20
CA THR A 103 11.56 -3.51 0.65
C THR A 103 11.36 -4.64 1.65
N GLN A 104 10.25 -4.62 2.39
CA GLN A 104 9.85 -5.60 3.40
C GLN A 104 8.48 -5.21 3.95
N ASN A 105 7.55 -6.15 4.10
CA ASN A 105 6.31 -5.94 4.84
C ASN A 105 6.57 -5.82 6.35
N GLU A 106 6.04 -4.77 6.97
CA GLU A 106 6.09 -4.47 8.41
C GLU A 106 7.47 -4.75 9.04
N PRO A 107 8.55 -4.10 8.56
CA PRO A 107 9.92 -4.35 9.00
C PRO A 107 10.13 -4.18 10.51
N THR A 108 9.27 -3.44 11.22
CA THR A 108 9.38 -3.28 12.68
C THR A 108 9.00 -4.56 13.43
N THR A 109 8.09 -5.36 12.88
CA THR A 109 7.58 -6.57 13.53
C THR A 109 8.65 -7.64 13.71
N GLY A 110 9.69 -7.64 12.87
CA GLY A 110 10.81 -8.58 12.97
C GLY A 110 11.71 -8.37 14.19
N PHE A 111 11.52 -7.27 14.93
CA PHE A 111 12.18 -7.04 16.22
C PHE A 111 11.30 -7.39 17.43
N VAL A 112 10.04 -7.78 17.22
CA VAL A 112 9.12 -8.15 18.30
C VAL A 112 9.38 -9.60 18.71
N PRO A 113 9.85 -9.87 19.94
CA PRO A 113 10.10 -11.24 20.39
C PRO A 113 8.81 -12.06 20.40
N GLY A 114 8.84 -13.25 19.80
CA GLY A 114 7.68 -14.13 19.74
C GLY A 114 6.58 -13.68 18.76
N PHE A 115 6.91 -12.80 17.81
CA PHE A 115 6.01 -12.50 16.69
C PHE A 115 5.64 -13.79 15.96
N ARG A 116 4.34 -13.97 15.68
CA ARG A 116 3.78 -15.30 15.44
C ARG A 116 3.78 -15.72 13.96
N TRP A 117 3.87 -14.78 13.04
CA TRP A 117 3.85 -15.03 11.60
C TRP A 117 5.10 -14.48 10.91
N GLN A 118 5.17 -14.68 9.60
CA GLN A 118 6.32 -14.37 8.77
C GLN A 118 6.67 -12.89 8.87
N THR A 119 7.91 -12.63 9.28
CA THR A 119 8.45 -11.28 9.40
C THR A 119 9.97 -11.29 9.21
N LEU A 120 10.54 -10.15 8.81
CA LEU A 120 11.97 -9.91 8.75
C LEU A 120 12.27 -8.49 9.22
N GLY A 121 13.13 -8.37 10.23
CA GLY A 121 13.41 -7.10 10.88
C GLY A 121 14.34 -6.21 10.05
N PHE A 122 13.93 -4.97 9.78
CA PHE A 122 14.83 -3.90 9.34
C PHE A 122 14.69 -2.69 10.24
N SER A 123 15.80 -2.18 10.78
CA SER A 123 15.82 -0.79 11.22
C SER A 123 15.83 0.14 9.98
N ALA A 124 15.44 1.41 10.15
CA ALA A 124 15.54 2.39 9.06
C ALA A 124 16.96 2.46 8.45
N LYS A 125 18.02 2.33 9.29
CA LYS A 125 19.42 2.32 8.83
C LYS A 125 19.76 1.07 8.01
N SER A 126 19.34 -0.11 8.46
CA SER A 126 19.57 -1.34 7.70
C SER A 126 18.74 -1.39 6.42
N GLN A 127 17.53 -0.83 6.41
CA GLN A 127 16.73 -0.71 5.18
C GLN A 127 17.42 0.23 4.18
N ARG A 128 17.91 1.39 4.64
CA ARG A 128 18.72 2.31 3.83
C ARG A 128 19.92 1.59 3.22
N ASP A 129 20.71 0.89 4.03
CA ASP A 129 21.92 0.22 3.58
C ASP A 129 21.59 -0.91 2.60
N PHE A 130 20.52 -1.67 2.85
CA PHE A 130 20.04 -2.68 1.91
C PHE A 130 19.60 -2.09 0.56
N VAL A 131 18.88 -0.95 0.56
CA VAL A 131 18.52 -0.27 -0.70
C VAL A 131 19.77 0.23 -1.43
N LYS A 132 20.69 0.87 -0.71
CA LYS A 132 21.90 1.51 -1.26
C LYS A 132 22.93 0.52 -1.79
N LEU A 133 23.19 -0.55 -1.04
CA LEU A 133 24.33 -1.45 -1.27
C LEU A 133 23.93 -2.72 -2.03
N ASP A 134 22.64 -3.11 -1.98
CA ASP A 134 22.17 -4.40 -2.47
C ASP A 134 21.03 -4.27 -3.49
N LEU A 135 19.81 -3.96 -3.01
CA LEU A 135 18.59 -4.09 -3.81
C LEU A 135 18.50 -3.05 -4.95
N GLY A 136 18.81 -1.78 -4.65
CA GLY A 136 18.77 -0.70 -5.64
C GLY A 136 19.71 -0.92 -6.81
N PRO A 137 21.02 -1.15 -6.58
CA PRO A 137 21.97 -1.49 -7.64
C PRO A 137 21.55 -2.72 -8.44
N ALA A 138 21.12 -3.79 -7.77
CA ALA A 138 20.71 -5.03 -8.43
C ALA A 138 19.51 -4.83 -9.37
N LEU A 139 18.49 -4.07 -8.93
CA LEU A 139 17.34 -3.70 -9.77
C LEU A 139 17.76 -2.85 -10.96
N ALA A 140 18.59 -1.82 -10.74
CA ALA A 140 19.06 -0.93 -11.79
C ALA A 140 19.90 -1.66 -12.86
N GLU A 141 20.84 -2.51 -12.45
CA GLU A 141 21.66 -3.34 -13.35
C GLU A 141 20.82 -4.31 -14.19
N ALA A 142 19.71 -4.82 -13.63
CA ALA A 142 18.76 -5.66 -14.33
C ALA A 142 17.74 -4.88 -15.20
N GLY A 143 17.85 -3.55 -15.27
CA GLY A 143 16.98 -2.70 -16.10
C GLY A 143 15.66 -2.30 -15.43
N TYR A 144 15.52 -2.48 -14.12
CA TYR A 144 14.36 -2.08 -13.31
C TYR A 144 14.65 -0.79 -12.52
N GLY A 145 15.05 0.28 -13.22
CA GLY A 145 15.15 1.61 -12.63
C GLY A 145 13.78 2.15 -12.18
N VAL A 146 13.79 3.27 -11.45
CA VAL A 146 12.58 3.90 -10.88
C VAL A 146 11.49 4.25 -11.91
N ASP A 147 11.84 4.38 -13.19
CA ASP A 147 10.86 4.63 -14.26
C ASP A 147 10.08 3.37 -14.68
N LYS A 148 10.66 2.18 -14.44
CA LYS A 148 10.07 0.88 -14.79
C LYS A 148 9.42 0.22 -13.58
N LEU A 149 10.04 0.31 -12.41
CA LEU A 149 9.59 -0.36 -11.19
C LEU A 149 9.71 0.59 -10.00
N GLN A 150 8.59 0.81 -9.31
CA GLN A 150 8.56 1.66 -8.11
C GLN A 150 9.01 0.87 -6.88
N LEU A 151 10.19 1.18 -6.35
CA LEU A 151 10.63 0.66 -5.06
C LEU A 151 10.09 1.55 -3.93
N MET A 152 9.40 0.95 -2.97
CA MET A 152 8.84 1.65 -1.81
C MET A 152 9.52 1.20 -0.51
N ILE A 153 9.80 2.17 0.35
CA ILE A 153 10.39 1.95 1.68
C ILE A 153 9.30 1.94 2.75
N LEU A 154 9.69 1.64 3.99
CA LEU A 154 8.79 1.48 5.14
C LEU A 154 7.85 0.28 5.02
N ASP A 155 6.65 0.44 4.44
CA ASP A 155 5.59 -0.59 4.38
C ASP A 155 5.18 -1.10 5.76
N ASP A 156 4.91 -0.15 6.64
CA ASP A 156 4.56 -0.34 8.05
C ASP A 156 3.68 0.83 8.50
N SER A 157 3.25 0.77 9.76
CA SER A 157 2.52 1.84 10.44
C SER A 157 3.18 3.23 10.26
N ARG A 158 2.34 4.25 10.04
CA ARG A 158 2.79 5.66 9.97
C ARG A 158 3.38 6.20 11.29
N LEU A 159 3.31 5.44 12.40
CA LEU A 159 3.88 5.80 13.71
C LEU A 159 5.40 6.02 13.66
N VAL A 160 6.12 5.34 12.75
CA VAL A 160 7.58 5.48 12.64
C VAL A 160 8.01 6.57 11.65
N LEU A 161 7.06 7.32 11.10
CA LEU A 161 7.31 8.53 10.33
C LEU A 161 7.43 9.77 11.26
N PRO A 162 8.08 10.86 10.81
CA PRO A 162 8.85 10.98 9.57
C PRO A 162 10.25 10.35 9.68
N HIS A 163 10.63 9.83 10.86
CA HIS A 163 11.98 9.36 11.15
C HIS A 163 12.50 8.35 10.11
N TRP A 164 11.69 7.36 9.76
CA TRP A 164 12.09 6.33 8.81
C TRP A 164 12.39 6.89 7.42
N ALA A 165 11.51 7.77 6.92
CA ALA A 165 11.70 8.46 5.65
C ALA A 165 12.98 9.31 5.69
N ASN A 166 13.19 10.08 6.77
CA ASN A 166 14.39 10.91 6.94
C ASN A 166 15.70 10.11 6.90
N VAL A 167 15.74 8.92 7.53
CA VAL A 167 16.94 8.08 7.55
C VAL A 167 17.24 7.48 6.18
N VAL A 168 16.23 7.00 5.46
CA VAL A 168 16.43 6.31 4.18
C VAL A 168 16.58 7.30 3.03
N LEU A 169 15.68 8.28 2.93
CA LEU A 169 15.65 9.26 1.84
C LEU A 169 16.64 10.41 2.05
N GLY A 170 17.12 10.63 3.28
CA GLY A 170 18.20 11.56 3.57
C GLY A 170 19.59 11.12 3.05
N ASP A 171 19.76 9.84 2.69
CA ASP A 171 20.97 9.34 2.02
C ASP A 171 20.75 9.32 0.50
N PRO A 172 21.43 10.17 -0.29
CA PRO A 172 21.20 10.28 -1.73
C PRO A 172 21.52 8.99 -2.50
N ASP A 173 22.38 8.12 -1.97
CA ASP A 173 22.69 6.84 -2.62
C ASP A 173 21.61 5.79 -2.43
N ALA A 174 20.78 5.90 -1.39
CA ALA A 174 19.56 5.11 -1.25
C ALA A 174 18.40 5.78 -2.00
N ALA A 175 18.22 7.09 -1.79
CA ALA A 175 17.07 7.85 -2.27
C ALA A 175 16.89 7.83 -3.80
N LYS A 176 17.98 7.68 -4.57
CA LYS A 176 17.93 7.57 -6.03
C LYS A 176 17.23 6.32 -6.55
N TYR A 177 17.12 5.27 -5.73
CA TYR A 177 16.45 4.02 -6.10
C TYR A 177 15.00 3.95 -5.61
N VAL A 178 14.57 4.85 -4.73
CA VAL A 178 13.26 4.80 -4.07
C VAL A 178 12.26 5.70 -4.81
N GLY A 179 11.11 5.15 -5.19
CA GLY A 179 10.00 5.90 -5.80
C GLY A 179 9.06 6.54 -4.78
N GLY A 180 8.85 5.88 -3.64
CA GLY A 180 7.88 6.33 -2.63
C GLY A 180 8.01 5.68 -1.26
N VAL A 181 7.11 6.06 -0.35
CA VAL A 181 6.97 5.55 1.01
C VAL A 181 5.64 4.81 1.12
N ALA A 182 5.66 3.58 1.61
CA ALA A 182 4.47 2.77 1.85
C ALA A 182 4.06 2.85 3.33
N VAL A 183 2.76 2.95 3.61
CA VAL A 183 2.20 3.10 4.97
C VAL A 183 0.98 2.19 5.21
N HIS A 184 0.85 1.71 6.44
CA HIS A 184 -0.28 0.91 6.93
C HIS A 184 -1.11 1.68 7.97
N TRP A 185 -2.40 1.37 8.09
CA TRP A 185 -3.37 2.14 8.87
C TRP A 185 -3.50 1.79 10.37
N TYR A 186 -2.83 0.71 10.84
CA TYR A 186 -3.20 0.02 12.09
C TYR A 186 -2.92 0.81 13.38
N THR A 187 -2.28 1.98 13.30
CA THR A 187 -1.96 2.85 14.45
C THR A 187 -2.53 4.25 14.29
N ASP A 188 -3.46 4.45 13.37
CA ASP A 188 -3.94 5.78 13.00
C ASP A 188 -4.80 6.41 14.10
N ASN A 189 -5.34 5.59 14.99
CA ASN A 189 -6.02 6.01 16.21
C ASN A 189 -5.09 6.74 17.22
N ILE A 190 -3.78 6.52 17.14
CA ILE A 190 -2.77 7.12 18.04
C ILE A 190 -1.71 7.94 17.29
N THR A 191 -1.79 8.01 15.96
CA THR A 191 -0.81 8.72 15.13
C THR A 191 -1.50 9.83 14.35
N ASP A 192 -1.03 11.06 14.52
CA ASP A 192 -1.56 12.20 13.80
C ASP A 192 -1.21 12.12 12.29
N PRO A 193 -2.18 12.31 11.37
CA PRO A 193 -1.92 12.24 9.93
C PRO A 193 -0.96 13.33 9.41
N HIS A 194 -0.72 14.43 10.13
CA HIS A 194 0.25 15.47 9.71
C HIS A 194 1.67 14.93 9.55
N VAL A 195 1.98 13.76 10.13
CA VAL A 195 3.25 13.06 9.88
C VAL A 195 3.47 12.75 8.39
N LEU A 196 2.40 12.56 7.63
CA LEU A 196 2.44 12.35 6.18
C LEU A 196 2.76 13.66 5.45
N ASP A 197 2.25 14.79 5.94
CA ASP A 197 2.59 16.13 5.43
C ASP A 197 4.08 16.41 5.66
N GLU A 198 4.62 16.10 6.84
CA GLU A 198 6.06 16.27 7.13
C GLU A 198 6.95 15.46 6.18
N VAL A 199 6.54 14.24 5.83
CA VAL A 199 7.24 13.40 4.84
C VAL A 199 7.15 14.00 3.45
N HIS A 200 5.96 14.45 3.03
CA HIS A 200 5.78 15.10 1.74
C HIS A 200 6.62 16.38 1.63
N ASP A 201 6.59 17.24 2.64
CA ASP A 201 7.32 18.51 2.65
C ASP A 201 8.84 18.29 2.62
N SER A 202 9.33 17.23 3.28
CA SER A 202 10.76 16.87 3.29
C SER A 202 11.20 16.22 1.97
N PHE A 203 10.32 15.44 1.33
CA PHE A 203 10.62 14.65 0.12
C PHE A 203 9.51 14.76 -0.93
N PRO A 204 9.25 15.96 -1.50
CA PRO A 204 8.07 16.23 -2.32
C PRO A 204 8.07 15.51 -3.68
N ASN A 205 9.21 14.95 -4.08
CA ASN A 205 9.35 14.13 -5.29
C ASN A 205 9.13 12.64 -5.04
N LYS A 206 8.79 12.22 -3.81
CA LYS A 206 8.47 10.83 -3.45
C LYS A 206 6.98 10.73 -3.16
N PHE A 207 6.30 9.77 -3.77
CA PHE A 207 4.89 9.55 -3.47
C PHE A 207 4.73 8.80 -2.14
N ILE A 208 3.57 8.97 -1.51
CA ILE A 208 3.16 8.15 -0.36
C ILE A 208 2.00 7.25 -0.83
N LEU A 209 2.00 5.99 -0.42
CA LEU A 209 0.96 5.02 -0.78
C LEU A 209 0.48 4.28 0.47
N GLY A 210 -0.84 4.28 0.70
CA GLY A 210 -1.47 3.35 1.65
C GLY A 210 -1.46 1.95 1.05
N THR A 211 -0.58 1.08 1.53
CA THR A 211 -0.34 -0.26 0.97
C THR A 211 -1.14 -1.35 1.67
N GLU A 212 -1.63 -1.10 2.88
CA GLU A 212 -2.41 -2.09 3.62
C GLU A 212 -3.34 -1.45 4.65
N ALA A 213 -4.57 -1.96 4.69
CA ALA A 213 -5.57 -1.66 5.69
C ALA A 213 -6.61 -2.78 5.81
N CYS A 214 -7.03 -3.11 7.04
CA CYS A 214 -8.18 -3.98 7.31
C CYS A 214 -8.78 -3.80 8.70
N THR A 215 -10.10 -3.98 8.81
CA THR A 215 -10.84 -4.02 10.10
C THR A 215 -10.88 -5.43 10.67
N GLY A 216 -11.23 -5.58 11.95
CA GLY A 216 -11.20 -6.89 12.62
C GLY A 216 -9.79 -7.30 13.05
N SER A 217 -8.80 -6.43 12.90
CA SER A 217 -7.41 -6.64 13.30
C SER A 217 -7.24 -6.59 14.82
N GLU A 218 -8.05 -5.80 15.51
CA GLU A 218 -7.99 -5.65 16.95
C GLU A 218 -8.34 -6.95 17.70
N LYS A 219 -7.68 -7.19 18.84
CA LYS A 219 -7.80 -8.46 19.58
C LYS A 219 -9.22 -8.74 20.10
N LEU A 220 -9.93 -7.69 20.51
CA LEU A 220 -11.27 -7.78 21.10
C LEU A 220 -12.40 -7.53 20.09
N GLU A 221 -12.06 -7.22 18.85
CA GLU A 221 -13.03 -6.97 17.79
C GLU A 221 -13.51 -8.31 17.20
N GLU A 222 -14.81 -8.39 16.89
CA GLU A 222 -15.35 -9.49 16.09
C GLU A 222 -14.65 -9.52 14.73
N LYS A 223 -14.25 -10.68 14.22
CA LYS A 223 -13.39 -10.73 13.02
C LYS A 223 -14.17 -10.37 11.78
N VAL A 224 -15.22 -11.12 11.47
CA VAL A 224 -16.16 -10.82 10.38
C VAL A 224 -17.47 -10.31 10.97
N LEU A 225 -17.87 -9.08 10.62
CA LEU A 225 -19.13 -8.48 11.06
C LEU A 225 -19.98 -8.15 9.81
N LEU A 226 -20.86 -9.09 9.44
CA LEU A 226 -21.67 -8.98 8.23
C LEU A 226 -22.60 -7.76 8.28
N GLY A 227 -22.53 -6.91 7.26
CA GLY A 227 -23.37 -5.72 7.13
C GLY A 227 -22.93 -4.52 7.98
N SER A 228 -21.72 -4.52 8.55
CA SER A 228 -21.23 -3.41 9.37
C SER A 228 -21.10 -2.11 8.58
N TRP A 229 -22.00 -1.16 8.84
CA TRP A 229 -21.91 0.20 8.29
C TRP A 229 -20.76 1.00 8.91
N GLU A 230 -20.43 0.73 10.17
CA GLU A 230 -19.34 1.39 10.87
C GLU A 230 -17.98 1.11 10.21
N ARG A 231 -17.73 -0.14 9.79
CA ARG A 231 -16.51 -0.50 9.06
C ARG A 231 -16.40 0.22 7.71
N ALA A 232 -17.52 0.42 7.02
CA ALA A 232 -17.54 1.25 5.81
C ALA A 232 -17.24 2.73 6.10
N GLU A 233 -17.73 3.27 7.22
CA GLU A 233 -17.39 4.63 7.66
C GLU A 233 -15.91 4.78 8.00
N LEU A 234 -15.28 3.75 8.60
CA LEU A 234 -13.84 3.73 8.87
C LEU A 234 -13.02 3.75 7.58
N TYR A 235 -13.30 2.85 6.63
CA TYR A 235 -12.63 2.84 5.31
C TYR A 235 -12.75 4.20 4.60
N ALA A 236 -13.95 4.76 4.55
CA ALA A 236 -14.17 6.02 3.85
C ALA A 236 -13.51 7.22 4.55
N ALA A 237 -13.49 7.24 5.88
CA ALA A 237 -12.83 8.29 6.66
C ALA A 237 -11.31 8.25 6.45
N ASP A 238 -10.75 7.05 6.50
CA ASP A 238 -9.32 6.81 6.32
C ASP A 238 -8.84 7.21 4.92
N ILE A 239 -9.52 6.74 3.86
CA ILE A 239 -9.20 7.12 2.48
C ILE A 239 -9.30 8.64 2.26
N LEU A 240 -10.28 9.31 2.89
CA LEU A 240 -10.40 10.77 2.81
C LEU A 240 -9.27 11.48 3.57
N GLN A 241 -8.89 10.97 4.75
CA GLN A 241 -7.76 11.50 5.50
C GLN A 241 -6.47 11.37 4.68
N ASP A 242 -6.19 10.17 4.17
CA ASP A 242 -5.03 9.88 3.34
C ASP A 242 -4.92 10.81 2.13
N PHE A 243 -5.99 10.96 1.35
CA PHE A 243 -5.98 11.89 0.22
C PHE A 243 -5.81 13.34 0.64
N ASN A 244 -6.26 13.73 1.84
CA ASN A 244 -6.06 15.07 2.38
C ASN A 244 -4.63 15.32 2.89
N HIS A 245 -3.82 14.27 3.05
CA HIS A 245 -2.44 14.29 3.54
C HIS A 245 -1.47 13.60 2.56
N TRP A 246 -1.56 13.97 1.27
CA TRP A 246 -0.61 13.63 0.19
C TRP A 246 -0.49 12.15 -0.21
N VAL A 247 -1.25 11.24 0.40
CA VAL A 247 -1.27 9.85 -0.02
C VAL A 247 -1.88 9.75 -1.42
N SER A 248 -1.21 9.03 -2.31
CA SER A 248 -1.53 8.97 -3.75
C SER A 248 -2.40 7.78 -4.15
N GLY A 249 -2.67 6.86 -3.22
CA GLY A 249 -3.49 5.68 -3.42
C GLY A 249 -3.66 4.90 -2.12
N TRP A 250 -4.61 3.97 -2.11
CA TRP A 250 -5.00 3.22 -0.92
C TRP A 250 -5.33 1.78 -1.30
N THR A 251 -4.87 0.81 -0.50
CA THR A 251 -4.93 -0.62 -0.83
C THR A 251 -5.54 -1.38 0.34
N ASP A 252 -6.65 -2.07 0.07
CA ASP A 252 -7.26 -3.01 1.01
C ASP A 252 -6.39 -4.27 1.17
N TRP A 253 -6.51 -4.95 2.31
CA TRP A 253 -5.68 -6.13 2.61
C TRP A 253 -6.10 -7.39 1.85
N ASN A 254 -7.12 -8.11 2.33
CA ASN A 254 -7.60 -9.34 1.70
C ASN A 254 -8.80 -9.04 0.80
N LEU A 255 -8.68 -9.33 -0.50
CA LEU A 255 -9.78 -9.14 -1.46
C LEU A 255 -11.06 -9.90 -1.10
N ALA A 256 -10.93 -11.08 -0.50
CA ALA A 256 -12.03 -11.89 0.01
C ALA A 256 -11.55 -12.82 1.13
N LEU A 257 -12.41 -13.10 2.10
CA LEU A 257 -12.19 -14.07 3.18
C LEU A 257 -13.43 -14.96 3.36
N ASP A 258 -13.30 -16.06 4.10
CA ASP A 258 -14.45 -16.86 4.52
C ASP A 258 -15.26 -16.20 5.65
N THR A 259 -16.32 -16.87 6.11
CA THR A 259 -17.20 -16.36 7.17
C THR A 259 -16.53 -16.25 8.55
N GLU A 260 -15.34 -16.83 8.74
CA GLU A 260 -14.54 -16.71 9.97
C GLU A 260 -13.43 -15.65 9.86
N GLY A 261 -13.16 -15.14 8.65
CA GLY A 261 -12.08 -14.18 8.39
C GLY A 261 -10.76 -14.84 7.99
N GLY A 262 -10.82 -16.07 7.48
CA GLY A 262 -9.67 -16.87 7.06
C GLY A 262 -9.74 -17.31 5.58
N PRO A 263 -8.95 -18.35 5.21
CA PRO A 263 -8.07 -19.13 6.07
C PRO A 263 -6.82 -18.34 6.50
N ASN A 264 -6.38 -18.54 7.75
CA ASN A 264 -5.14 -17.96 8.28
C ASN A 264 -4.45 -18.96 9.22
N TRP A 265 -3.20 -19.33 8.91
CA TRP A 265 -2.50 -20.44 9.58
C TRP A 265 -2.13 -20.17 11.04
N VAL A 266 -2.09 -18.89 11.46
CA VAL A 266 -1.86 -18.47 12.85
C VAL A 266 -3.14 -17.97 13.53
N SER A 267 -4.30 -18.16 12.89
CA SER A 267 -5.60 -17.66 13.36
C SER A 267 -5.63 -16.14 13.56
N ASN A 268 -4.84 -15.39 12.77
CA ASN A 268 -4.90 -13.94 12.73
C ASN A 268 -6.01 -13.49 11.76
N PHE A 269 -7.25 -13.83 12.09
CA PHE A 269 -8.42 -13.52 11.27
C PHE A 269 -8.78 -12.03 11.33
N VAL A 270 -9.35 -11.53 10.24
CA VAL A 270 -9.78 -10.14 10.04
C VAL A 270 -11.06 -10.10 9.19
N ASP A 271 -11.65 -8.93 8.97
CA ASP A 271 -12.75 -8.77 7.99
C ASP A 271 -12.19 -8.55 6.57
N SER A 272 -13.06 -8.67 5.58
CA SER A 272 -12.77 -8.33 4.18
C SER A 272 -14.00 -7.69 3.53
N PRO A 273 -13.85 -6.79 2.54
CA PRO A 273 -14.96 -6.28 1.76
C PRO A 273 -15.85 -7.35 1.10
N ILE A 274 -15.32 -8.56 0.87
CA ILE A 274 -16.08 -9.69 0.33
C ILE A 274 -15.94 -10.89 1.25
N ILE A 275 -17.07 -11.43 1.72
CA ILE A 275 -17.12 -12.66 2.51
C ILE A 275 -17.69 -13.78 1.66
N VAL A 276 -16.97 -14.89 1.55
CA VAL A 276 -17.36 -16.06 0.75
C VAL A 276 -17.91 -17.15 1.66
N ASN A 277 -19.15 -17.55 1.41
CA ASN A 277 -19.76 -18.71 2.04
C ASN A 277 -19.76 -19.86 1.01
N ALA A 278 -18.69 -20.65 1.01
CA ALA A 278 -18.52 -21.75 0.06
C ALA A 278 -19.60 -22.82 0.20
N SER A 279 -20.05 -23.12 1.43
CA SER A 279 -21.10 -24.11 1.71
C SER A 279 -22.45 -23.73 1.09
N ALA A 280 -22.78 -22.44 1.08
CA ALA A 280 -24.00 -21.92 0.46
C ALA A 280 -23.79 -21.48 -1.01
N GLN A 281 -22.57 -21.61 -1.56
CA GLN A 281 -22.18 -21.12 -2.88
C GLN A 281 -22.55 -19.64 -3.14
N GLU A 282 -22.37 -18.81 -2.13
CA GLU A 282 -22.67 -17.38 -2.21
C GLU A 282 -21.53 -16.54 -1.65
N PHE A 283 -21.59 -15.23 -1.93
CA PHE A 283 -20.69 -14.26 -1.33
C PHE A 283 -21.46 -13.00 -0.94
N TYR A 284 -21.03 -12.39 0.15
CA TYR A 284 -21.59 -11.16 0.67
C TYR A 284 -20.64 -10.01 0.34
N LYS A 285 -21.17 -9.01 -0.34
CA LYS A 285 -20.46 -7.73 -0.53
C LYS A 285 -20.75 -6.88 0.69
N GLN A 286 -19.76 -6.73 1.56
CA GLN A 286 -19.87 -5.93 2.78
C GLN A 286 -20.06 -4.45 2.44
N PRO A 287 -20.59 -3.62 3.36
CA PRO A 287 -20.60 -2.16 3.17
C PRO A 287 -19.23 -1.57 2.80
N MET A 288 -18.12 -2.13 3.29
CA MET A 288 -16.75 -1.73 2.94
C MET A 288 -16.46 -1.83 1.44
N TYR A 289 -17.00 -2.86 0.75
CA TYR A 289 -16.88 -2.98 -0.72
C TYR A 289 -17.46 -1.77 -1.42
N TYR A 290 -18.62 -1.30 -0.96
CA TYR A 290 -19.29 -0.15 -1.53
C TYR A 290 -18.57 1.14 -1.15
N ALA A 291 -18.02 1.25 0.06
CA ALA A 291 -17.16 2.36 0.48
C ALA A 291 -15.97 2.52 -0.46
N LEU A 292 -15.21 1.44 -0.72
CA LEU A 292 -14.11 1.43 -1.70
C LEU A 292 -14.57 1.81 -3.11
N ALA A 293 -15.76 1.35 -3.52
CA ALA A 293 -16.32 1.65 -4.84
C ALA A 293 -16.67 3.14 -5.03
N HIS A 294 -16.95 3.89 -3.95
CA HIS A 294 -17.15 5.35 -4.05
C HIS A 294 -15.88 6.08 -4.51
N PHE A 295 -14.69 5.58 -4.15
CA PHE A 295 -13.41 6.14 -4.57
C PHE A 295 -12.94 5.50 -5.88
N SER A 296 -12.76 4.18 -5.91
CA SER A 296 -12.12 3.47 -7.02
C SER A 296 -12.85 3.60 -8.36
N LYS A 297 -14.19 3.71 -8.36
CA LYS A 297 -14.96 3.92 -9.59
C LYS A 297 -14.96 5.38 -10.05
N ALA A 298 -14.81 6.32 -9.13
CA ALA A 298 -14.93 7.75 -9.41
C ALA A 298 -13.57 8.41 -9.69
N LEU A 299 -12.48 7.81 -9.20
CA LEU A 299 -11.12 8.35 -9.25
C LEU A 299 -10.22 7.44 -10.10
N PRO A 300 -10.28 7.50 -11.45
CA PRO A 300 -9.36 6.75 -12.31
C PRO A 300 -7.91 7.20 -12.09
N ARG A 301 -6.94 6.34 -12.46
CA ARG A 301 -5.51 6.66 -12.38
C ARG A 301 -5.19 7.97 -13.09
N GLY A 302 -4.36 8.80 -12.44
CA GLY A 302 -4.00 10.13 -12.94
C GLY A 302 -4.95 11.25 -12.48
N THR A 303 -5.95 10.92 -11.66
CA THR A 303 -6.77 11.91 -10.96
C THR A 303 -5.91 12.71 -9.98
N VAL A 304 -6.16 14.02 -9.91
CA VAL A 304 -5.43 14.96 -9.05
C VAL A 304 -6.38 15.48 -7.99
N ARG A 305 -5.99 15.38 -6.71
CA ARG A 305 -6.70 16.07 -5.62
C ARG A 305 -6.54 17.58 -5.81
N ILE A 306 -7.62 18.33 -5.64
CA ILE A 306 -7.61 19.79 -5.69
C ILE A 306 -8.01 20.35 -4.33
N ASP A 307 -7.50 21.55 -4.02
CA ASP A 307 -7.87 22.25 -2.80
C ASP A 307 -9.39 22.51 -2.76
N SER A 308 -9.96 22.40 -1.56
CA SER A 308 -11.41 22.47 -1.35
C SER A 308 -11.73 23.03 0.03
N GLN A 309 -12.71 23.94 0.11
CA GLN A 309 -13.12 24.55 1.38
C GLN A 309 -14.64 24.47 1.60
N LEU A 310 -15.03 24.00 2.79
CA LEU A 310 -16.42 24.00 3.21
C LEU A 310 -16.81 25.38 3.75
N GLN A 311 -17.60 26.12 2.97
CA GLN A 311 -18.25 27.34 3.46
C GLN A 311 -19.49 26.97 4.30
N GLN A 312 -19.39 27.09 5.62
CA GLN A 312 -20.58 27.06 6.47
C GLN A 312 -21.27 28.44 6.43
N PRO A 313 -22.61 28.50 6.34
CA PRO A 313 -23.31 29.76 6.54
C PRO A 313 -23.05 30.26 7.98
N SER A 314 -22.77 31.57 8.10
CA SER A 314 -22.49 32.30 9.36
C SER A 314 -23.39 31.93 10.54
N PRO A 315 -22.93 32.12 11.80
CA PRO A 315 -23.35 31.32 12.93
C PRO A 315 -24.74 31.71 13.46
N GLU A 316 -25.68 30.76 13.42
CA GLU A 316 -26.63 30.64 14.52
C GLU A 316 -25.83 30.32 15.80
N PRO A 317 -26.18 30.88 16.97
CA PRO A 317 -25.42 30.68 18.20
C PRO A 317 -25.35 29.19 18.54
N VAL A 318 -24.17 28.60 18.31
CA VAL A 318 -23.88 27.21 18.61
C VAL A 318 -23.72 27.08 20.13
N THR A 319 -24.82 26.79 20.84
CA THR A 319 -24.80 26.53 22.29
C THR A 319 -24.29 25.14 22.66
N ASN A 320 -23.82 24.33 21.71
CA ASN A 320 -23.21 23.02 21.98
C ASN A 320 -22.01 22.80 21.06
N SER A 321 -20.83 22.65 21.64
CA SER A 321 -19.51 22.49 21.02
C SER A 321 -19.30 21.23 20.17
N ASN A 322 -20.32 20.76 19.45
CA ASN A 322 -20.33 19.54 18.65
C ASN A 322 -20.59 19.83 17.16
N SER A 323 -19.98 20.89 16.61
CA SER A 323 -20.14 21.28 15.21
C SER A 323 -19.81 20.11 14.26
N THR A 324 -20.66 19.95 13.26
CA THR A 324 -20.67 18.84 12.30
C THR A 324 -19.45 18.90 11.38
N LYS A 325 -18.38 18.16 11.67
CA LYS A 325 -17.25 18.04 10.73
C LYS A 325 -17.60 16.97 9.68
N LEU A 326 -18.12 17.42 8.54
CA LEU A 326 -18.18 16.58 7.33
C LEU A 326 -16.74 16.33 6.87
N GLU A 327 -16.45 15.09 6.48
CA GLU A 327 -15.17 14.73 5.88
C GLU A 327 -15.35 14.74 4.36
N TYR A 328 -14.43 15.36 3.63
CA TYR A 328 -14.55 15.51 2.19
C TYR A 328 -13.20 15.72 1.52
N ALA A 329 -13.17 15.46 0.22
CA ALA A 329 -12.08 15.79 -0.68
C ALA A 329 -12.63 16.05 -2.09
N ALA A 330 -11.99 16.95 -2.83
CA ALA A 330 -12.31 17.27 -4.21
C ALA A 330 -11.18 16.83 -5.14
N PHE A 331 -11.56 16.42 -6.35
CA PHE A 331 -10.65 15.84 -7.32
C PHE A 331 -10.96 16.33 -8.73
N LYS A 332 -9.93 16.38 -9.56
CA LYS A 332 -10.01 16.58 -11.00
C LYS A 332 -9.47 15.35 -11.71
N THR A 333 -10.33 14.68 -12.47
CA THR A 333 -9.98 13.47 -13.24
C THR A 333 -9.25 13.83 -14.55
N PRO A 334 -8.57 12.87 -15.20
CA PRO A 334 -7.86 13.12 -16.46
C PRO A 334 -8.75 13.64 -17.60
N ASP A 335 -10.03 13.26 -17.62
CA ASP A 335 -11.04 13.78 -18.57
C ASP A 335 -11.57 15.18 -18.17
N SER A 336 -10.96 15.82 -17.17
CA SER A 336 -11.32 17.13 -16.62
C SER A 336 -12.70 17.20 -15.93
N SER A 337 -13.29 16.05 -15.58
CA SER A 337 -14.43 16.00 -14.67
C SER A 337 -14.02 16.36 -13.24
N LEU A 338 -14.97 16.87 -12.48
CA LEU A 338 -14.77 17.27 -11.09
C LEU A 338 -15.55 16.32 -10.19
N VAL A 339 -14.88 15.72 -9.22
CA VAL A 339 -15.46 14.74 -8.32
C VAL A 339 -15.30 15.24 -6.89
N VAL A 340 -16.37 15.23 -6.12
CA VAL A 340 -16.35 15.51 -4.69
C VAL A 340 -16.90 14.31 -3.96
N ILE A 341 -16.13 13.82 -2.99
CA ILE A 341 -16.55 12.72 -2.12
C ILE A 341 -16.79 13.32 -0.73
N VAL A 342 -17.94 13.00 -0.14
CA VAL A 342 -18.35 13.51 1.17
C VAL A 342 -18.83 12.36 2.04
N LEU A 343 -18.27 12.27 3.24
CA LEU A 343 -18.66 11.34 4.28
C LEU A 343 -19.35 12.08 5.43
N ASN A 344 -20.53 11.58 5.82
CA ASN A 344 -21.27 12.04 6.98
C ASN A 344 -21.48 10.88 7.96
N ARG A 345 -20.70 10.88 9.05
CA ARG A 345 -20.75 9.87 10.12
C ARG A 345 -21.71 10.21 11.26
N LYS A 346 -22.29 11.42 11.30
CA LYS A 346 -23.26 11.79 12.33
C LYS A 346 -24.67 11.38 11.91
N ARG A 347 -25.41 10.83 12.87
CA ARG A 347 -26.86 10.67 12.76
C ARG A 347 -27.48 12.05 13.04
N LEU A 348 -27.70 12.83 11.99
CA LEU A 348 -28.37 14.13 12.14
C LEU A 348 -29.79 13.87 12.62
N SER A 349 -30.19 14.53 13.70
CA SER A 349 -31.60 14.72 14.05
C SER A 349 -32.16 15.82 13.16
N ALA A 350 -32.99 15.47 12.18
CA ALA A 350 -33.70 16.38 11.27
C ALA A 350 -32.81 17.37 10.48
N GLY A 351 -31.59 16.97 10.12
CA GLY A 351 -30.64 17.81 9.39
C GLY A 351 -30.41 17.31 7.97
N THR A 352 -30.94 18.00 6.96
CA THR A 352 -30.53 17.77 5.57
C THR A 352 -29.25 18.57 5.29
N VAL A 353 -28.16 17.90 4.92
CA VAL A 353 -26.97 18.59 4.40
C VAL A 353 -27.29 19.09 2.99
N TYR A 354 -27.48 20.39 2.85
CA TYR A 354 -27.65 21.01 1.54
C TYR A 354 -26.29 21.48 1.02
N CYS A 355 -25.80 20.86 -0.05
CA CYS A 355 -24.82 21.52 -0.89
C CYS A 355 -25.56 22.65 -1.65
N ARG A 356 -25.44 23.90 -1.17
CA ARG A 356 -26.11 25.05 -1.80
C ARG A 356 -25.48 25.43 -3.14
N SER A 357 -24.17 25.28 -3.27
CA SER A 357 -23.43 25.55 -4.50
C SER A 357 -22.07 24.84 -4.48
N LEU A 358 -21.65 24.27 -5.61
CA LEU A 358 -20.26 23.90 -5.87
C LEU A 358 -19.67 24.99 -6.76
N ARG A 359 -18.58 25.63 -6.31
CA ARG A 359 -17.93 26.73 -7.03
C ARG A 359 -16.50 26.33 -7.37
N ALA A 360 -16.29 25.95 -8.63
CA ALA A 360 -14.94 25.93 -9.18
C ALA A 360 -14.54 27.38 -9.47
N GLU A 361 -13.69 27.96 -8.65
CA GLU A 361 -13.02 29.20 -9.03
C GLU A 361 -11.95 28.88 -10.09
N GLY A 362 -11.55 29.90 -10.82
CA GLY A 362 -10.41 29.78 -11.70
C GLY A 362 -9.84 31.15 -11.95
N ALA A 363 -8.54 31.20 -12.25
CA ALA A 363 -7.80 32.44 -12.43
C ALA A 363 -8.62 33.43 -13.29
N ARG A 364 -9.04 34.55 -12.68
CA ARG A 364 -9.86 35.57 -13.33
C ARG A 364 -9.16 36.05 -14.61
N ARG A 365 -9.60 35.59 -15.78
CA ARG A 365 -9.50 36.43 -16.99
C ARG A 365 -10.44 37.62 -16.76
N LYS A 366 -9.89 38.84 -16.76
CA LYS A 366 -10.67 40.09 -16.67
C LYS A 366 -11.87 39.98 -17.62
N GLY A 367 -13.09 39.97 -17.08
CA GLY A 367 -14.34 39.97 -17.85
C GLY A 367 -15.15 38.66 -17.90
N HIS A 368 -14.79 37.59 -17.19
CA HIS A 368 -15.64 36.39 -17.08
C HIS A 368 -16.16 36.15 -15.65
N ARG A 369 -17.48 36.02 -15.51
CA ARG A 369 -18.14 35.62 -14.26
C ARG A 369 -17.77 34.16 -13.94
N SER A 370 -17.40 33.89 -12.69
CA SER A 370 -17.30 32.53 -12.16
C SER A 370 -18.65 31.82 -12.35
N ARG A 371 -18.63 30.61 -12.92
CA ARG A 371 -19.85 29.82 -13.10
C ARG A 371 -20.20 29.15 -11.78
N GLU A 372 -21.24 29.65 -11.13
CA GLU A 372 -21.84 29.01 -9.97
C GLU A 372 -22.64 27.78 -10.45
N LEU A 373 -22.23 26.57 -10.04
CA LEU A 373 -22.97 25.35 -10.31
C LEU A 373 -23.77 24.99 -9.05
N VAL A 374 -25.06 25.34 -9.08
CA VAL A 374 -26.01 24.94 -8.05
C VAL A 374 -26.58 23.57 -8.42
N GLY A 375 -26.09 22.52 -7.76
CA GLY A 375 -26.65 21.17 -7.81
C GLY A 375 -27.31 20.83 -6.47
N LYS A 376 -28.56 20.35 -6.50
CA LYS A 376 -29.27 19.87 -5.31
C LYS A 376 -29.09 18.35 -5.21
N TRP A 377 -28.50 17.88 -4.13
CA TRP A 377 -28.25 16.47 -3.87
C TRP A 377 -28.88 16.10 -2.53
N VAL A 378 -29.73 15.08 -2.50
CA VAL A 378 -30.48 14.61 -1.33
C VAL A 378 -29.94 13.24 -0.93
N TRP A 379 -29.59 13.04 0.34
CA TRP A 379 -28.93 11.80 0.77
C TRP A 379 -29.41 11.27 2.12
N GLY A 380 -29.70 9.96 2.13
CA GLY A 380 -29.54 9.12 3.31
C GLY A 380 -30.09 7.71 3.14
N ASN A 381 -29.86 6.88 4.17
CA ASN A 381 -30.18 5.46 4.16
C ASN A 381 -31.70 5.19 4.03
N HIS A 382 -32.12 4.48 2.99
CA HIS A 382 -33.28 3.61 3.15
C HIS A 382 -32.87 2.49 4.10
N ALA A 383 -33.14 2.69 5.40
CA ALA A 383 -33.13 1.58 6.34
C ALA A 383 -34.14 0.56 5.82
N ALA A 384 -33.73 -0.70 5.76
CA ALA A 384 -34.59 -1.84 5.55
C ALA A 384 -35.79 -1.71 6.51
N SER A 385 -36.97 -1.41 5.96
CA SER A 385 -38.21 -1.59 6.70
C SER A 385 -38.40 -3.08 6.90
N ALA A 386 -38.21 -3.52 8.14
CA ALA A 386 -38.62 -4.81 8.71
C ALA A 386 -38.28 -6.07 7.90
N VAL A 387 -37.34 -6.87 8.40
CA VAL A 387 -37.42 -8.32 8.18
C VAL A 387 -38.71 -8.79 8.88
N PRO A 388 -39.73 -9.31 8.17
CA PRO A 388 -40.84 -9.94 8.84
C PRO A 388 -40.33 -11.17 9.56
N ASP A 389 -40.68 -11.29 10.83
CA ASP A 389 -40.55 -12.51 11.63
C ASP A 389 -40.99 -13.74 10.81
N LEU A 390 -40.01 -14.58 10.44
CA LEU A 390 -40.22 -15.79 9.64
C LEU A 390 -40.78 -16.97 10.45
N SER A 391 -41.20 -16.76 11.70
CA SER A 391 -41.78 -17.82 12.53
C SER A 391 -43.29 -18.04 12.30
N ARG A 392 -43.99 -17.19 11.55
CA ARG A 392 -45.47 -17.20 11.49
C ARG A 392 -46.15 -17.46 10.14
N THR A 393 -45.42 -17.88 9.11
CA THR A 393 -46.02 -18.21 7.80
C THR A 393 -45.60 -19.58 7.25
N ARG A 394 -45.52 -20.59 8.12
CA ARG A 394 -45.73 -21.99 7.71
C ARG A 394 -47.23 -22.24 7.51
N LYS A 395 -47.82 -21.91 6.35
CA LYS A 395 -48.97 -22.69 5.82
C LYS A 395 -49.51 -22.42 4.41
N THR A 396 -49.00 -21.50 3.59
CA THR A 396 -49.72 -21.16 2.33
C THR A 396 -48.86 -20.92 1.09
N TRP A 397 -47.79 -21.70 0.89
CA TRP A 397 -47.01 -21.65 -0.37
C TRP A 397 -46.76 -23.01 -1.01
N LEU A 398 -47.70 -23.96 -0.83
CA LEU A 398 -47.66 -25.28 -1.46
C LEU A 398 -48.50 -25.42 -2.75
N GLU A 399 -49.07 -24.35 -3.32
CA GLU A 399 -50.03 -24.48 -4.44
C GLU A 399 -49.81 -23.58 -5.67
N ALA A 400 -48.60 -23.07 -5.93
CA ALA A 400 -48.34 -22.38 -7.19
C ALA A 400 -47.04 -22.88 -7.84
N GLY A 401 -47.17 -23.88 -8.73
CA GLY A 401 -46.09 -24.48 -9.49
C GLY A 401 -45.52 -23.58 -10.59
N HIS A 402 -44.60 -22.68 -10.21
CA HIS A 402 -43.75 -21.96 -11.17
C HIS A 402 -42.27 -21.96 -10.74
N PRO A 403 -41.31 -22.17 -11.69
CA PRO A 403 -39.89 -22.20 -11.38
C PRO A 403 -39.35 -20.80 -11.05
N PRO A 404 -38.40 -20.65 -10.11
CA PRO A 404 -37.84 -19.35 -9.77
C PRO A 404 -36.82 -18.91 -10.82
N SER A 405 -37.28 -18.16 -11.82
CA SER A 405 -36.40 -17.36 -12.67
C SER A 405 -36.24 -15.95 -12.09
N ARG A 406 -34.98 -15.54 -11.88
CA ARG A 406 -34.48 -14.15 -11.73
C ARG A 406 -34.85 -13.41 -10.44
N LEU A 407 -33.99 -13.51 -9.43
CA LEU A 407 -33.72 -12.40 -8.52
C LEU A 407 -32.87 -11.36 -9.27
N THR A 408 -33.52 -10.36 -9.86
CA THR A 408 -32.82 -9.18 -10.38
C THR A 408 -32.30 -8.34 -9.23
N ALA A 409 -30.98 -8.29 -9.06
CA ALA A 409 -30.31 -7.29 -8.25
C ALA A 409 -30.77 -5.89 -8.69
N ARG A 410 -31.46 -5.16 -7.80
CA ARG A 410 -31.84 -3.77 -8.08
C ARG A 410 -30.58 -2.93 -8.21
N ARG A 411 -30.44 -2.34 -9.39
CA ARG A 411 -29.39 -1.45 -9.85
C ARG A 411 -29.24 -0.27 -8.88
N TRP A 412 -28.10 -0.16 -8.19
CA TRP A 412 -27.68 1.11 -7.58
C TRP A 412 -27.23 2.03 -8.72
N THR A 413 -28.15 2.86 -9.22
CA THR A 413 -27.82 3.93 -10.16
C THR A 413 -27.38 5.14 -9.35
N GLY A 414 -26.15 5.61 -9.56
CA GLY A 414 -25.83 7.00 -9.26
C GLY A 414 -26.71 7.87 -10.15
N GLU A 415 -27.73 8.50 -9.58
CA GLU A 415 -28.63 9.38 -10.33
C GLU A 415 -28.01 10.77 -10.46
N VAL A 416 -27.78 11.20 -11.70
CA VAL A 416 -27.52 12.60 -12.05
C VAL A 416 -28.88 13.30 -12.13
N PHE A 417 -29.31 13.97 -11.05
CA PHE A 417 -30.59 14.68 -11.05
C PHE A 417 -30.49 16.03 -11.78
N ARG A 418 -31.33 16.20 -12.81
CA ARG A 418 -31.38 17.40 -13.67
C ARG A 418 -32.53 18.38 -13.39
N ARG A 419 -33.35 18.24 -12.34
CA ARG A 419 -34.49 19.16 -12.10
C ARG A 419 -34.72 19.56 -10.65
N ARG A 420 -35.27 20.78 -10.49
CA ARG A 420 -35.41 21.58 -9.26
C ARG A 420 -36.55 21.13 -8.32
N SER A 421 -37.36 20.15 -8.71
CA SER A 421 -38.62 19.82 -8.05
C SER A 421 -38.69 18.34 -7.68
N ASP A 422 -38.01 17.98 -6.59
CA ASP A 422 -38.38 16.88 -5.69
C ASP A 422 -37.59 17.08 -4.39
N VAL A 423 -38.30 17.39 -3.30
CA VAL A 423 -37.75 17.46 -1.94
C VAL A 423 -38.27 16.22 -1.23
N ARG A 424 -37.38 15.29 -0.89
CA ARG A 424 -37.64 14.31 0.18
C ARG A 424 -36.57 14.48 1.24
N THR A 425 -37.01 14.68 2.47
CA THR A 425 -36.18 14.71 3.68
C THR A 425 -35.47 13.38 3.83
N VAL A 426 -34.15 13.41 4.08
CA VAL A 426 -33.43 12.20 4.48
C VAL A 426 -32.52 12.52 5.66
N ASP A 427 -32.64 11.66 6.67
CA ASP A 427 -32.37 11.98 8.07
C ASP A 427 -31.27 11.07 8.67
N LYS A 428 -30.23 10.74 7.88
CA LYS A 428 -29.36 9.57 8.19
C LYS A 428 -27.90 9.68 7.72
N LYS A 429 -27.02 8.92 8.42
CA LYS A 429 -25.61 8.61 8.06
C LYS A 429 -25.48 8.18 6.59
N GLY A 430 -24.36 8.52 5.95
CA GLY A 430 -24.18 8.23 4.52
C GLY A 430 -22.79 8.60 3.96
N LEU A 431 -22.42 7.92 2.87
CA LEU A 431 -21.29 8.27 2.00
C LEU A 431 -21.85 8.66 0.62
N CYS A 432 -21.34 9.75 0.06
CA CYS A 432 -21.82 10.31 -1.21
C CYS A 432 -20.64 10.64 -2.13
N VAL A 433 -20.85 10.39 -3.43
CA VAL A 433 -19.98 10.90 -4.51
C VAL A 433 -20.83 11.80 -5.41
N ALA A 434 -20.40 13.04 -5.59
CA ALA A 434 -20.95 13.96 -6.58
C ALA A 434 -19.94 14.14 -7.70
N ALA A 435 -20.32 13.79 -8.93
CA ALA A 435 -19.50 14.02 -10.12
C ALA A 435 -20.14 15.09 -11.01
N LEU A 436 -19.37 16.10 -11.37
CA LEU A 436 -19.73 17.17 -12.30
C LEU A 436 -18.93 16.97 -13.59
N ALA A 437 -19.59 16.41 -14.61
CA ALA A 437 -19.03 16.36 -15.96
C ALA A 437 -19.10 17.74 -16.61
N ARG A 438 -17.99 18.25 -17.15
CA ARG A 438 -18.01 19.51 -17.90
C ARG A 438 -18.45 19.33 -19.34
N ASN A 439 -19.42 20.14 -19.74
CA ASN A 439 -19.57 20.57 -21.12
C ASN A 439 -18.55 21.70 -21.38
N THR A 440 -17.54 21.40 -22.20
CA THR A 440 -16.65 22.31 -22.95
C THR A 440 -16.28 23.65 -22.27
N GLY A 441 -15.12 23.70 -21.62
CA GLY A 441 -14.47 24.95 -21.26
C GLY A 441 -13.35 24.74 -20.25
N THR A 442 -12.13 25.12 -20.60
CA THR A 442 -10.94 25.12 -19.73
C THR A 442 -11.13 26.07 -18.54
N LEU A 443 -11.10 25.55 -17.31
CA LEU A 443 -10.80 26.34 -16.11
C LEU A 443 -9.69 25.64 -15.33
N ALA A 444 -8.73 26.44 -14.89
CA ALA A 444 -7.71 26.09 -13.92
C ALA A 444 -8.05 26.78 -12.58
N GLU A 445 -7.89 26.02 -11.48
CA GLU A 445 -7.54 26.44 -10.09
C GLU A 445 -8.62 26.88 -9.06
N ARG A 446 -8.73 26.05 -8.00
CA ARG A 446 -9.44 26.16 -6.69
C ARG A 446 -10.95 25.81 -6.67
N PHE A 447 -11.36 24.99 -5.70
CA PHE A 447 -12.71 24.40 -5.55
C PHE A 447 -13.41 24.74 -4.23
#